data_AF-A0A7S0ZMZ6-F1
#
_entry.id   AF-A0A7S0ZMZ6-F1
#
_cell.length_a   1.000
_cell.length_b   1.000
_cell.length_c   1.000
_cell.angle_alpha   90.00
_cell.angle_beta   90.00
_cell.angle_gamma   90.00
#
_symmetry.space_group_name_H-M   'P 1'
#
loop_
_entity.id
_entity.type
_entity.pdbx_description
1 polymer ?
#
loop_
_entity_poly.entity_id
_entity_poly.type
_entity_poly.pdbx_seq_one_letter_code
_entity_poly.pdbx_strand_id
1 'polypeptide(L)'
;DDLQRCCIRDISETIARGFPNGDQWRVAPFGSASNGFVTRSSDLDVVIYEEGCDEVSDTVEVLKKLRKLVQKRKDEAFVVKVLIRWARVPVLKMCFRDKLEVDVSVNNTQPLPNTRLLRAYANLGDKVVWVGIAVKLWMKARNLSGAGHGNLSSYGILLMVIYYLQVVHCVPCLTL
;
A
#
# COMPACT_ATOMS: atom_id res chain seq x y z
N ASP A 1 -8.59 9.10 6.13
CA ASP A 1 -9.52 9.24 4.99
C ASP A 1 -10.60 8.19 5.13
N ASP A 2 -11.87 8.58 5.09
CA ASP A 2 -13.00 7.68 5.25
C ASP A 2 -13.17 6.73 4.05
N LEU A 3 -12.78 7.15 2.84
CA LEU A 3 -12.89 6.31 1.65
C LEU A 3 -11.94 5.10 1.73
N GLN A 4 -10.71 5.31 2.20
CA GLN A 4 -9.74 4.24 2.42
C GLN A 4 -10.21 3.26 3.51
N ARG A 5 -10.77 3.79 4.61
CA ARG A 5 -11.32 2.94 5.69
C ARG A 5 -12.47 2.07 5.20
N CYS A 6 -13.41 2.64 4.43
CA CYS A 6 -14.48 1.87 3.81
C CYS A 6 -13.93 0.81 2.85
N CYS A 7 -12.97 1.16 2.00
CA CYS A 7 -12.36 0.21 1.06
C CYS A 7 -11.74 -0.99 1.79
N ILE A 8 -10.93 -0.74 2.83
CA ILE A 8 -10.28 -1.79 3.62
C ILE A 8 -11.33 -2.68 4.28
N ARG A 9 -12.35 -2.09 4.91
CA ARG A 9 -13.44 -2.84 5.54
C ARG A 9 -14.15 -3.73 4.53
N ASP A 10 -14.51 -3.20 3.36
CA ASP A 10 -15.26 -3.94 2.35
C ASP A 10 -14.42 -5.07 1.75
N ILE A 11 -13.09 -4.90 1.61
CA ILE A 11 -12.16 -5.99 1.24
C ILE A 11 -12.14 -7.05 2.35
N SER A 12 -11.97 -6.65 3.62
CA SER A 12 -11.95 -7.57 4.76
C SER A 12 -13.23 -8.39 4.87
N GLU A 13 -14.40 -7.77 4.73
CA GLU A 13 -15.68 -8.46 4.74
C GLU A 13 -15.84 -9.44 3.57
N THR A 14 -15.32 -9.06 2.39
CA THR A 14 -15.35 -9.93 1.21
C THR A 14 -14.50 -11.18 1.41
N ILE A 15 -13.31 -11.02 1.99
CA ILE A 15 -12.40 -12.12 2.30
C ILE A 15 -12.99 -12.99 3.41
N ALA A 16 -13.43 -12.40 4.52
CA ALA A 16 -14.00 -13.14 5.65
C ALA A 16 -15.16 -14.05 5.27
N ARG A 17 -16.00 -13.63 4.30
CA ARG A 17 -17.15 -14.42 3.83
C ARG A 17 -16.82 -15.43 2.73
N GLY A 18 -15.77 -15.19 1.94
CA GLY A 18 -15.54 -15.95 0.71
C GLY A 18 -14.29 -16.83 0.71
N PHE A 19 -13.35 -16.60 1.62
CA PHE A 19 -12.12 -17.39 1.74
C PHE A 19 -12.29 -18.51 2.77
N PRO A 20 -11.58 -19.65 2.63
CA PRO A 20 -11.47 -20.63 3.70
C PRO A 20 -10.71 -19.96 4.86
N ASN A 21 -11.06 -20.30 6.10
CA ASN A 21 -10.51 -19.67 7.31
C ASN A 21 -10.55 -18.13 7.23
N GLY A 22 -11.63 -17.56 6.67
CA GLY A 22 -11.71 -16.12 6.39
C GLY A 22 -11.47 -15.22 7.61
N ASP A 23 -11.65 -15.75 8.83
CA ASP A 23 -11.33 -15.15 10.12
C ASP A 23 -9.82 -15.06 10.42
N GLN A 24 -8.99 -15.86 9.79
CA GLN A 24 -7.52 -15.84 9.90
C GLN A 24 -6.88 -14.87 8.91
N TRP A 25 -7.62 -14.42 7.89
CA TRP A 25 -7.12 -13.45 6.93
C TRP A 25 -7.10 -12.04 7.51
N ARG A 26 -6.10 -11.27 7.11
CA ARG A 26 -5.90 -9.87 7.46
C ARG A 26 -5.77 -9.04 6.21
N VAL A 27 -6.16 -7.78 6.34
CA VAL A 27 -6.07 -6.77 5.29
C VAL A 27 -5.34 -5.58 5.90
N ALA A 28 -4.11 -5.32 5.47
CA ALA A 28 -3.29 -4.26 6.00
C ALA A 28 -2.93 -3.26 4.90
N PRO A 29 -3.27 -1.97 5.06
CA PRO A 29 -2.81 -0.96 4.13
C PRO A 29 -1.34 -0.66 4.38
N PHE A 30 -0.59 -0.38 3.31
CA PHE A 30 0.82 -0.01 3.38
C PHE A 30 1.13 1.15 2.43
N GLY A 31 2.40 1.51 2.33
CA GLY A 31 2.86 2.48 1.34
C GLY A 31 2.39 3.91 1.65
N SER A 32 2.24 4.72 0.61
CA SER A 32 2.13 6.16 0.77
C SER A 32 0.81 6.66 1.37
N ALA A 33 -0.27 5.89 1.20
CA ALA A 33 -1.54 6.13 1.87
C ALA A 33 -1.46 5.97 3.39
N SER A 34 -0.50 5.15 3.86
CA SER A 34 -0.36 4.79 5.27
C SER A 34 0.88 5.36 5.95
N ASN A 35 1.87 5.87 5.23
CA ASN A 35 3.14 6.27 5.85
C ASN A 35 3.21 7.72 6.36
N GLY A 36 2.14 8.52 6.23
CA GLY A 36 2.12 9.92 6.64
C GLY A 36 2.60 10.94 5.58
N PHE A 37 3.14 10.48 4.45
CA PHE A 37 3.58 11.32 3.32
C PHE A 37 2.62 11.21 2.13
N VAL A 38 1.32 11.29 2.42
CA VAL A 38 0.24 11.12 1.45
C VAL A 38 0.09 12.34 0.55
N THR A 39 -0.20 12.11 -0.74
CA THR A 39 -0.61 13.15 -1.69
C THR A 39 -1.98 12.78 -2.27
N ARG A 40 -2.75 13.76 -2.77
CA ARG A 40 -4.14 13.55 -3.26
C ARG A 40 -4.30 12.47 -4.34
N SER A 41 -3.22 12.18 -5.07
CA SER A 41 -3.18 11.18 -6.15
C SER A 41 -2.51 9.87 -5.72
N SER A 42 -2.52 9.53 -4.43
CA SER A 42 -1.84 8.32 -3.94
C SER A 42 -2.78 7.14 -4.03
N ASP A 43 -2.32 6.08 -4.68
CA ASP A 43 -3.00 4.79 -4.70
C ASP A 43 -3.03 4.19 -3.29
N LEU A 44 -4.04 3.37 -3.00
CA LEU A 44 -4.12 2.58 -1.78
C LEU A 44 -3.46 1.22 -2.01
N ASP A 45 -2.25 1.05 -1.48
CA ASP A 45 -1.58 -0.24 -1.45
C ASP A 45 -2.10 -1.08 -0.28
N VAL A 46 -2.54 -2.31 -0.56
CA VAL A 46 -3.08 -3.24 0.43
C VAL A 46 -2.37 -4.59 0.30
N VAL A 47 -1.98 -5.16 1.44
CA VAL A 47 -1.56 -6.57 1.52
C VAL A 47 -2.63 -7.36 2.23
N ILE A 48 -2.98 -8.51 1.67
CA ILE A 48 -3.80 -9.51 2.33
C ILE A 48 -2.93 -10.72 2.68
N TYR A 49 -3.10 -11.27 3.87
CA TYR A 49 -2.31 -12.41 4.33
C TYR A 49 -3.07 -13.21 5.37
N GLU A 50 -2.76 -14.49 5.48
CA GLU A 50 -3.33 -15.38 6.50
C GLU A 50 -2.40 -15.39 7.72
N GLU A 51 -2.93 -15.10 8.91
CA GLU A 51 -2.17 -15.18 10.16
C GLU A 51 -2.00 -16.64 10.59
N GLY A 52 -0.78 -17.01 11.00
CA GLY A 52 -0.50 -18.34 11.55
C GLY A 52 -0.40 -19.47 10.52
N CYS A 53 -0.37 -19.14 9.22
CA CYS A 53 -0.19 -20.10 8.14
C CYS A 53 1.24 -19.99 7.56
N ASP A 54 2.03 -21.06 7.71
CA ASP A 54 3.37 -21.16 7.09
C ASP A 54 3.31 -21.66 5.64
N GLU A 55 2.14 -22.13 5.18
CA GLU A 55 1.97 -22.56 3.80
C GLU A 55 1.92 -21.35 2.86
N VAL A 56 2.80 -21.35 1.87
CA VAL A 56 2.82 -20.37 0.79
C VAL A 56 1.59 -20.61 -0.09
N SER A 57 0.45 -20.04 0.30
CA SER A 57 -0.74 -20.02 -0.55
C SER A 57 -0.37 -19.46 -1.92
N ASP A 58 -0.84 -20.10 -3.00
CA ASP A 58 -0.58 -19.63 -4.36
C ASP A 58 -1.15 -18.21 -4.52
N THR A 59 -0.25 -17.23 -4.47
CA THR A 59 -0.57 -15.81 -4.50
C THR A 59 -1.45 -15.45 -5.69
N VAL A 60 -1.21 -16.06 -6.85
CA VAL A 60 -1.99 -15.75 -8.05
C VAL A 60 -3.40 -16.32 -7.95
N GLU A 61 -3.55 -17.52 -7.39
CA GLU A 61 -4.85 -18.16 -7.22
C GLU A 61 -5.69 -17.44 -6.15
N VAL A 62 -5.06 -16.98 -5.07
CA VAL A 62 -5.69 -16.10 -4.07
C VAL A 62 -6.19 -14.80 -4.71
N LEU A 63 -5.37 -14.14 -5.53
CA LEU A 63 -5.79 -12.91 -6.23
C LEU A 63 -6.93 -13.17 -7.24
N LYS A 64 -6.91 -14.30 -7.96
CA LYS A 64 -8.03 -14.70 -8.84
C LYS A 64 -9.31 -14.93 -8.04
N LYS A 65 -9.21 -15.56 -6.87
CA LYS A 65 -10.35 -15.77 -5.99
C LYS A 65 -10.91 -14.44 -5.48
N LEU A 66 -10.06 -13.54 -5.01
CA LEU A 66 -10.46 -12.19 -4.60
C LEU A 66 -11.18 -11.47 -5.75
N ARG A 67 -10.59 -11.48 -6.95
CA ARG A 67 -11.20 -10.92 -8.17
C ARG A 67 -12.63 -11.45 -8.38
N LYS A 68 -12.82 -12.77 -8.33
CA LYS A 68 -14.16 -13.39 -8.50
C LYS A 68 -15.14 -12.94 -7.41
N LEU A 69 -14.69 -12.79 -6.17
CA LEU A 69 -15.56 -12.38 -5.07
C LEU A 69 -15.98 -10.92 -5.17
N VAL A 70 -15.03 -10.01 -5.45
CA VAL A 70 -15.35 -8.58 -5.59
C VAL A 70 -16.28 -8.32 -6.78
N GLN A 71 -16.11 -9.06 -7.88
CA GLN A 71 -16.99 -8.98 -9.06
C GLN A 71 -18.39 -9.54 -8.83
N LYS A 72 -18.59 -10.38 -7.80
CA LYS A 72 -19.90 -10.95 -7.45
C LYS A 72 -20.68 -10.09 -6.46
N ARG A 73 -20.09 -8.99 -5.95
CA ARG A 73 -20.78 -8.11 -5.01
C ARG A 73 -21.90 -7.36 -5.73
N LYS A 74 -23.07 -7.27 -5.09
CA LYS A 74 -24.26 -6.59 -5.64
C LYS A 74 -24.15 -5.07 -5.67
N ASP A 75 -23.30 -4.49 -4.81
CA ASP A 75 -23.12 -3.05 -4.71
C ASP A 75 -22.14 -2.49 -5.76
N GLU A 76 -21.52 -3.37 -6.56
CA GLU A 76 -20.54 -3.03 -7.61
C GLU A 76 -19.46 -2.05 -7.14
N ALA A 77 -19.13 -2.07 -5.85
CA ALA A 77 -18.26 -1.08 -5.23
C ALA A 77 -16.80 -1.16 -5.75
N PHE A 78 -16.43 -2.26 -6.41
CA PHE A 78 -15.09 -2.50 -6.94
C PHE A 78 -15.12 -2.76 -8.45
N VAL A 79 -14.40 -1.93 -9.20
CA VAL A 79 -14.12 -2.14 -10.62
C VAL A 79 -12.74 -2.79 -10.76
N VAL A 80 -12.70 -4.05 -11.18
CA VAL A 80 -11.42 -4.76 -11.42
C VAL A 80 -10.80 -4.28 -12.72
N LYS A 81 -9.56 -3.76 -12.66
CA LYS A 81 -8.83 -3.26 -13.83
C LYS A 81 -7.94 -4.33 -14.44
N VAL A 82 -7.00 -4.85 -13.67
CA VAL A 82 -6.01 -5.82 -14.18
C VAL A 82 -5.42 -6.69 -13.09
N LEU A 83 -5.12 -7.94 -13.43
CA LEU A 83 -4.29 -8.82 -12.61
C LEU A 83 -2.91 -8.95 -13.24
N ILE A 84 -1.89 -8.36 -12.60
CA ILE A 84 -0.50 -8.41 -13.02
C ILE A 84 0.13 -9.63 -12.35
N ARG A 85 0.22 -10.75 -13.08
CA ARG A 85 0.63 -12.05 -12.54
C ARG A 85 2.12 -12.37 -12.68
N TRP A 86 2.82 -11.73 -13.61
CA TRP A 86 4.20 -12.06 -13.99
C TRP A 86 5.26 -11.14 -13.35
N ALA A 87 4.84 -10.23 -12.47
CA ALA A 87 5.77 -9.39 -11.72
C ALA A 87 6.36 -10.15 -10.53
N ARG A 88 7.50 -9.70 -10.01
CA ARG A 88 8.15 -10.25 -8.80
C ARG A 88 7.16 -10.37 -7.62
N VAL A 89 6.27 -9.39 -7.49
CA VAL A 89 5.13 -9.46 -6.56
C VAL A 89 3.86 -9.32 -7.42
N PRO A 90 3.04 -10.36 -7.56
CA PRO A 90 1.77 -10.27 -8.26
C PRO A 90 0.82 -9.29 -7.57
N VAL A 91 0.08 -8.52 -8.37
CA VAL A 91 -0.84 -7.48 -7.87
C VAL A 91 -2.16 -7.51 -8.63
N LEU A 92 -3.27 -7.43 -7.89
CA LEU A 92 -4.59 -7.14 -8.45
C LEU A 92 -4.86 -5.64 -8.33
N LYS A 93 -4.98 -4.96 -9.46
CA LYS A 93 -5.35 -3.54 -9.53
C LYS A 93 -6.85 -3.40 -9.72
N MET A 94 -7.48 -2.57 -8.89
CA MET A 94 -8.91 -2.29 -8.93
C MET A 94 -9.19 -0.83 -8.52
N CYS A 95 -10.40 -0.36 -8.77
CA CYS A 95 -10.86 0.96 -8.32
C CYS A 95 -12.06 0.78 -7.38
N PHE A 96 -12.03 1.44 -6.24
CA PHE A 96 -13.12 1.47 -5.28
C PHE A 96 -13.98 2.72 -5.48
N ARG A 97 -15.28 2.50 -5.73
CA ARG A 97 -16.31 3.54 -5.94
C ARG A 97 -15.91 4.62 -6.96
N ASP A 98 -15.20 4.22 -8.01
CA ASP A 98 -14.67 5.08 -9.09
C ASP A 98 -13.82 6.27 -8.63
N LYS A 99 -13.25 6.19 -7.42
CA LYS A 99 -12.57 7.31 -6.76
C LYS A 99 -11.19 6.95 -6.21
N LEU A 100 -10.99 5.70 -5.82
CA LEU A 100 -9.77 5.26 -5.16
C LEU A 100 -9.14 4.10 -5.90
N GLU A 101 -7.95 4.31 -6.45
CA GLU A 101 -7.13 3.24 -6.99
C GLU A 101 -6.61 2.35 -5.86
N VAL A 102 -6.69 1.03 -6.05
CA VAL A 102 -6.31 0.04 -5.05
C VAL A 102 -5.44 -1.04 -5.69
N ASP A 103 -4.24 -1.21 -5.14
CA ASP A 103 -3.30 -2.26 -5.50
C ASP A 103 -3.29 -3.32 -4.40
N VAL A 104 -3.76 -4.53 -4.68
CA VAL A 104 -3.80 -5.64 -3.71
C VAL A 104 -2.72 -6.67 -4.01
N SER A 105 -1.88 -6.96 -3.02
CA SER A 105 -0.89 -8.04 -3.02
C SER A 105 -1.19 -9.08 -1.95
N VAL A 106 -0.65 -10.29 -2.08
CA VAL A 106 -0.86 -11.39 -1.12
C VAL A 106 0.46 -11.75 -0.47
N ASN A 107 0.47 -11.96 0.85
CA ASN A 107 1.60 -12.43 1.66
C ASN A 107 2.90 -11.61 1.56
N ASN A 108 2.89 -10.47 0.84
CA ASN A 108 4.01 -9.54 0.77
C ASN A 108 3.94 -8.56 1.95
N THR A 109 4.20 -9.05 3.16
CA THR A 109 4.12 -8.27 4.41
C THR A 109 5.39 -7.44 4.69
N GLN A 110 6.46 -7.65 3.92
CA GLN A 110 7.73 -6.92 4.01
C GLN A 110 7.61 -5.38 3.97
N PRO A 111 6.65 -4.77 3.24
CA PRO A 111 6.46 -3.31 3.26
C PRO A 111 5.82 -2.77 4.56
N LEU A 112 5.25 -3.62 5.42
CA LEU A 112 4.54 -3.18 6.62
C LEU A 112 5.47 -2.52 7.65
N PRO A 113 6.62 -3.13 8.06
CA PRO A 113 7.59 -2.46 8.92
C PRO A 113 8.10 -1.14 8.34
N ASN A 114 8.41 -1.10 7.04
CA ASN A 114 8.90 0.10 6.36
C ASN A 114 7.86 1.24 6.37
N THR A 115 6.58 0.90 6.20
CA THR A 115 5.48 1.85 6.29
C THR A 115 5.35 2.39 7.72
N ARG A 116 5.50 1.54 8.74
CA ARG A 116 5.51 1.96 10.16
C ARG A 116 6.70 2.87 10.47
N LEU A 117 7.88 2.57 9.94
CA LEU A 117 9.08 3.39 10.09
C LEU A 117 8.88 4.79 9.52
N LEU A 118 8.43 4.88 8.27
CA LEU A 118 8.15 6.18 7.66
C LEU A 118 7.06 6.95 8.43
N ARG A 119 6.02 6.27 8.92
CA ARG A 119 4.99 6.89 9.78
C ARG A 119 5.59 7.42 11.08
N ALA A 120 6.51 6.68 11.71
CA ALA A 120 7.18 7.14 12.91
C ALA A 120 8.01 8.41 12.65
N TYR A 121 8.71 8.49 11.51
CA TYR A 121 9.39 9.73 11.09
C TYR A 121 8.41 10.88 10.83
N ALA A 122 7.28 10.62 10.16
CA ALA A 122 6.25 11.64 9.95
C ALA A 122 5.70 12.19 11.28
N ASN A 123 5.60 11.35 12.32
CA ASN A 123 5.13 11.73 13.64
C ASN A 123 6.16 12.54 14.47
N LEU A 124 7.42 12.64 14.03
CA LEU A 124 8.43 13.47 14.72
C LEU A 124 8.14 14.97 14.57
N GLY A 125 7.38 15.37 13.55
CA GLY A 125 6.88 16.72 13.42
C GLY A 125 6.64 17.16 11.97
N ASP A 126 5.83 18.21 11.84
CA ASP A 126 5.33 18.67 10.55
C ASP A 126 6.45 19.00 9.55
N LYS A 127 7.60 19.53 10.01
CA LYS A 127 8.74 19.86 9.13
C LYS A 127 9.22 18.64 8.34
N VAL A 128 9.26 17.46 8.95
CA VAL A 128 9.65 16.21 8.28
C VAL A 128 8.65 15.89 7.17
N VAL A 129 7.35 16.01 7.48
CA VAL A 129 6.26 15.78 6.54
C VAL A 129 6.31 16.77 5.38
N TRP A 130 6.49 18.06 5.65
CA TRP A 130 6.55 19.12 4.62
C TRP A 130 7.68 18.88 3.63
N VAL A 131 8.90 18.60 4.11
CA VAL A 131 10.05 18.33 3.23
C VAL A 131 9.83 17.06 2.43
N GLY A 132 9.34 15.99 3.07
CA GLY A 132 9.04 14.72 2.39
C GLY A 132 8.00 14.88 1.27
N ILE A 133 6.90 15.60 1.53
CA ILE A 133 5.87 15.87 0.53
C ILE A 133 6.41 16.78 -0.59
N ALA A 134 7.16 17.83 -0.25
CA ALA A 134 7.71 18.77 -1.23
C ALA A 134 8.65 18.05 -2.22
N VAL A 135 9.59 17.23 -1.71
CA VAL A 135 10.51 16.46 -2.56
C VAL A 135 9.77 15.42 -3.39
N LYS A 136 8.78 14.73 -2.80
CA LYS A 136 7.95 13.76 -3.53
C LYS A 136 7.20 14.41 -4.69
N LEU A 137 6.59 15.59 -4.47
CA LEU A 137 5.89 16.34 -5.52
C LEU A 137 6.87 16.84 -6.60
N TRP A 138 8.04 17.34 -6.21
CA TRP A 138 9.07 17.78 -7.15
C TRP A 138 9.56 16.64 -8.04
N MET A 139 9.87 15.48 -7.46
CA MET A 139 10.28 14.28 -8.22
C MET A 139 9.21 13.82 -9.19
N LYS A 140 7.93 13.83 -8.76
CA LYS A 140 6.79 13.51 -9.63
C LYS A 140 6.66 14.50 -10.78
N ALA A 141 6.79 15.81 -10.53
CA ALA A 141 6.73 16.84 -11.55
C ALA A 141 7.88 16.75 -12.59
N ARG A 142 9.01 16.17 -12.20
CA ARG A 142 10.17 15.93 -13.09
C ARG A 142 10.16 14.57 -13.78
N ASN A 143 9.11 13.76 -13.60
CA ASN A 143 9.04 12.38 -14.09
C ASN A 143 10.22 11.51 -13.61
N LEU A 144 10.73 11.78 -12.41
CA LEU A 144 11.84 11.03 -11.79
C LEU A 144 11.35 10.01 -10.74
N SER A 145 10.03 9.83 -10.63
CA SER A 145 9.40 8.87 -9.73
C SER A 145 8.81 7.70 -10.50
N GLY A 146 8.99 6.48 -9.98
CA GLY A 146 8.28 5.29 -10.46
C GLY A 146 9.22 4.14 -10.81
N ALA A 147 9.34 3.18 -9.89
CA ALA A 147 10.22 2.01 -10.03
C ALA A 147 10.00 1.20 -11.32
N GLY A 148 8.75 1.13 -11.79
CA GLY A 148 8.40 0.43 -13.03
C GLY A 148 9.00 1.05 -14.31
N HIS A 149 9.48 2.30 -14.25
CA HIS A 149 10.09 3.02 -15.38
C HIS A 149 11.61 3.18 -15.22
N GLY A 150 12.24 2.42 -14.31
CA GLY A 150 13.67 2.55 -14.00
C GLY A 150 14.03 3.73 -13.09
N ASN A 151 13.03 4.47 -12.60
CA ASN A 151 13.20 5.62 -11.71
C ASN A 151 13.14 5.22 -10.22
N LEU A 152 13.50 6.13 -9.31
CA LEU A 152 13.40 5.87 -7.87
C LEU A 152 11.93 5.69 -7.44
N SER A 153 11.71 4.75 -6.51
CA SER A 153 10.40 4.59 -5.87
C SER A 153 10.13 5.73 -4.90
N SER A 154 8.85 6.01 -4.62
CA SER A 154 8.45 6.96 -3.57
C SER A 154 9.07 6.62 -2.22
N TYR A 155 9.26 5.33 -1.93
CA TYR A 155 9.95 4.86 -0.73
C TYR A 155 11.43 5.27 -0.73
N GLY A 156 12.16 4.99 -1.82
CA GLY A 156 13.57 5.37 -1.94
C GLY A 156 13.79 6.88 -1.83
N ILE A 157 12.91 7.68 -2.42
CA ILE A 157 12.95 9.15 -2.31
C ILE A 157 12.78 9.58 -0.84
N LEU A 158 11.82 9.01 -0.11
CA LEU A 158 11.61 9.35 1.30
C LEU A 158 12.78 8.93 2.19
N LEU A 159 13.45 7.80 1.90
CA LEU A 159 14.67 7.42 2.61
C LEU A 159 15.79 8.44 2.42
N MET A 160 15.98 8.96 1.20
CA MET A 160 16.97 10.02 0.95
C MET A 160 16.65 11.30 1.72
N VAL A 161 15.36 11.68 1.79
CA VAL A 161 14.92 12.83 2.60
C VAL A 161 15.20 12.61 4.08
N ILE A 162 14.84 11.45 4.61
CA ILE A 162 15.09 11.12 6.03
C ILE A 162 16.58 11.15 6.33
N TYR A 163 17.41 10.55 5.48
CA TYR A 163 18.85 10.59 5.64
C TYR A 163 19.39 12.03 5.66
N TYR A 164 18.95 12.89 4.73
CA TYR A 164 19.30 14.31 4.74
C TYR A 164 18.91 14.99 6.06
N LEU A 165 17.69 14.75 6.55
CA LEU A 165 17.20 15.33 7.80
C LEU A 165 17.96 14.80 9.03
N GLN A 166 18.42 13.54 9.02
CA GLN A 166 19.26 12.99 10.08
C GLN A 166 20.61 13.71 10.14
N VAL A 167 21.25 13.92 8.98
CA VAL A 167 22.58 14.54 8.90
C VAL A 167 22.53 16.05 9.19
N VAL A 168 21.55 16.77 8.61
CA VAL A 168 21.55 18.25 8.61
C VAL A 168 20.67 18.84 9.72
N HIS A 169 19.61 18.14 10.11
CA HIS A 169 18.61 18.64 11.06
C HIS A 169 18.51 17.79 12.34
N CYS A 170 19.47 16.88 12.56
CA CYS A 170 19.57 16.04 13.75
C CYS A 170 18.30 15.24 14.05
N VAL A 171 17.53 14.86 13.02
CA VAL A 171 16.44 13.90 13.18
C VAL A 171 17.05 12.57 13.66
N PRO A 172 16.51 11.91 14.70
CA PRO A 172 17.09 10.69 15.24
C PRO A 172 17.02 9.53 14.25
N CYS A 173 17.97 8.60 14.36
CA CYS A 173 17.85 7.29 13.71
C CYS A 173 16.93 6.40 14.55
N LEU A 174 15.71 6.15 14.07
CA LEU A 174 14.72 5.34 14.78
C LEU A 174 15.02 3.84 14.63
N THR A 175 15.02 3.12 15.75
CA THR A 175 15.01 1.66 15.82
C THR A 175 13.59 1.20 16.19
N LEU A 176 12.88 0.56 15.26
CA LEU A 176 11.53 0.02 15.47
C LEU A 176 11.54 -1.51 15.44
#